data_AF-A0A956A5K8-F1
#
_entry.id   AF-A0A956A5K8-F1
#
_cell.length_a   1.000
_cell.length_b   1.000
_cell.length_c   1.000
_cell.angle_alpha   90.00
_cell.angle_beta   90.00
_cell.angle_gamma   90.00
#
_symmetry.space_group_name_H-M   'P 1'
#
loop_
_entity.id
_entity.type
_entity.pdbx_description
1 polymer ?
#
loop_
_entity_poly.entity_id
_entity_poly.type
_entity_poly.pdbx_seq_one_letter_code
_entity_poly.pdbx_strand_id
1 'polypeptide(L)'
;MGRGLFGTLATAALLLGGVGAAHAQSYVLVDGTTAGATVDGEISAGEYGASLQGINSGFGDVIGQESVLGVESDTSGRVTFGLRSVASLNDVVVIYLDTEPSDGFETTLGFNDTEDTHRRAISGTDGGGVAPIFFADGFGADYAIAFGRGYAGLWKLVQDGSHQHVADLTMLPTSGSGTRIELAFDLADVGLAPGDSFDFVVTLINPDEVYRSDELMGVSAGAAHAGEQGQIPIALGPDDYATFTSTAAPEPISTGAIAFIGLESQQGTLAFVALTNIVGQTIYFANAATDAAGQINGTALYATWQSGSVPAGTVVTFSNLESTPTTTHGTLTAPGFDVYNDGVSIIAFQASSPDLEASDRVVLAGIETLPGRVSPAALGLATDVTFVSVGTAAVPVVEARYAGRRSGESAFADYLPVANNGASWVTLDTPGPAFEAFDTTAFVLGDLCGDGFITGSESCEPATPGVDEATCDSDCTAVSCGDGHENAAAGEACDDGGDSPRC
;
A
#
# COMPACT_ATOMS: atom_id res chain seq x y z
N MET A 1 -35.78 46.13 70.96
CA MET A 1 -35.48 44.70 70.66
C MET A 1 -35.06 44.66 69.20
N GLY A 2 -33.80 44.27 68.96
CA GLY A 2 -33.04 44.57 67.74
C GLY A 2 -33.40 43.72 66.51
N ARG A 3 -32.98 44.25 65.36
CA ARG A 3 -33.18 43.81 63.98
C ARG A 3 -32.62 42.41 63.69
N GLY A 4 -33.23 41.71 62.74
CA GLY A 4 -32.66 40.53 62.05
C GLY A 4 -33.33 40.28 60.69
N LEU A 5 -32.52 40.37 59.63
CA LEU A 5 -32.77 39.97 58.24
C LEU A 5 -33.30 38.52 58.13
N PHE A 6 -34.23 38.27 57.20
CA PHE A 6 -34.43 36.92 56.65
C PHE A 6 -33.84 36.87 55.23
N GLY A 7 -32.64 36.30 55.15
CA GLY A 7 -31.97 35.95 53.90
C GLY A 7 -32.37 34.54 53.45
N THR A 8 -32.37 34.38 52.13
CA THR A 8 -32.41 33.14 51.35
C THR A 8 -31.53 32.04 51.94
N LEU A 9 -32.14 30.90 52.27
CA LEU A 9 -31.44 29.63 52.52
C LEU A 9 -31.41 28.83 51.23
N ALA A 10 -30.23 28.79 50.60
CA ALA A 10 -29.89 27.81 49.60
C ALA A 10 -29.75 26.44 50.27
N THR A 11 -30.56 25.47 49.85
CA THR A 11 -30.40 24.08 50.25
C THR A 11 -29.26 23.50 49.42
N ALA A 12 -28.14 23.18 50.07
CA ALA A 12 -27.05 22.43 49.46
C ALA A 12 -27.55 21.03 49.09
N ALA A 13 -27.73 20.77 47.80
CA ALA A 13 -27.86 19.42 47.28
C ALA A 13 -26.46 18.79 47.31
N LEU A 14 -26.31 17.76 48.13
CA LEU A 14 -25.14 16.90 48.18
C LEU A 14 -25.04 16.19 46.82
N LEU A 15 -24.24 16.74 45.91
CA LEU A 15 -23.78 16.05 44.70
C LEU A 15 -22.92 14.87 45.16
N LEU A 16 -23.56 13.72 45.36
CA LEU A 16 -22.90 12.43 45.17
C LEU A 16 -22.55 12.36 43.68
N GLY A 17 -21.37 12.89 43.34
CA GLY A 17 -20.72 12.57 42.08
C GLY A 17 -20.52 11.06 42.07
N GLY A 18 -21.46 10.36 41.44
CA GLY A 18 -21.20 9.02 40.94
C GLY A 18 -19.96 9.15 40.08
N VAL A 19 -18.90 8.46 40.48
CA VAL A 19 -17.74 8.25 39.64
C VAL A 19 -18.30 7.48 38.44
N GLY A 20 -18.54 8.18 37.33
CA GLY A 20 -18.74 7.52 36.05
C GLY A 20 -17.51 6.66 35.87
N ALA A 21 -17.70 5.34 35.80
CA ALA A 21 -16.67 4.47 35.28
C ALA A 21 -16.26 5.08 33.94
N ALA A 22 -14.99 5.42 33.80
CA ALA A 22 -14.45 5.81 32.51
C ALA A 22 -14.76 4.65 31.56
N HIS A 23 -15.64 4.87 30.57
CA HIS A 23 -15.84 3.91 29.49
C HIS A 23 -14.47 3.73 28.82
N ALA A 24 -13.98 2.49 28.80
CA ALA A 24 -12.64 2.19 28.33
C ALA A 24 -12.59 2.30 26.80
N GLN A 25 -11.41 2.69 26.30
CA GLN A 25 -11.11 3.15 24.95
C GLN A 25 -11.65 2.24 23.83
N SER A 26 -12.17 2.86 22.77
CA SER A 26 -12.43 2.20 21.48
C SER A 26 -11.16 1.55 20.93
N TYR A 27 -11.29 0.36 20.36
CA TYR A 27 -10.18 -0.33 19.71
C TYR A 27 -9.92 0.32 18.35
N VAL A 28 -8.94 1.21 18.27
CA VAL A 28 -8.48 1.78 16.99
C VAL A 28 -7.31 0.94 16.49
N LEU A 29 -7.57 0.17 15.44
CA LEU A 29 -6.63 -0.69 14.75
C LEU A 29 -6.24 -0.02 13.43
N VAL A 30 -4.94 0.15 13.19
CA VAL A 30 -4.43 0.74 11.96
C VAL A 30 -3.42 -0.21 11.38
N ASP A 31 -3.64 -0.59 10.13
CA ASP A 31 -2.63 -1.29 9.36
C ASP A 31 -1.54 -0.29 8.93
N GLY A 32 -0.31 -0.59 9.34
CA GLY A 32 0.89 0.20 9.02
C GLY A 32 1.82 -0.51 8.05
N THR A 33 1.42 -1.65 7.49
CA THR A 33 2.25 -2.47 6.61
C THR A 33 1.72 -2.47 5.19
N THR A 34 2.60 -2.69 4.21
CA THR A 34 2.19 -2.74 2.79
C THR A 34 1.86 -4.15 2.32
N ALA A 35 2.06 -5.16 3.17
CA ALA A 35 1.95 -6.57 2.83
C ALA A 35 0.94 -7.23 3.76
N GLY A 36 -0.15 -7.76 3.18
CA GLY A 36 -1.19 -8.41 3.97
C GLY A 36 -0.75 -9.75 4.55
N ALA A 37 -1.48 -10.19 5.57
CA ALA A 37 -1.34 -11.53 6.13
C ALA A 37 -1.70 -12.61 5.12
N THR A 38 -1.03 -13.74 5.19
CA THR A 38 -1.23 -14.88 4.30
C THR A 38 -2.20 -15.87 4.90
N VAL A 39 -3.31 -16.15 4.22
CA VAL A 39 -4.22 -17.23 4.63
C VAL A 39 -3.56 -18.58 4.33
N ASP A 40 -2.84 -19.13 5.31
CA ASP A 40 -2.11 -20.40 5.21
C ASP A 40 -2.51 -21.43 6.29
N GLY A 41 -3.36 -21.02 7.24
CA GLY A 41 -3.90 -21.84 8.32
C GLY A 41 -3.04 -21.87 9.58
N GLU A 42 -1.92 -21.16 9.59
CA GLU A 42 -1.13 -20.86 10.78
C GLU A 42 -1.32 -19.40 11.19
N ILE A 43 -0.94 -19.05 12.42
CA ILE A 43 -0.92 -17.64 12.84
C ILE A 43 0.43 -17.39 13.49
N SER A 44 1.34 -16.85 12.70
CA SER A 44 2.74 -16.62 13.03
C SER A 44 2.94 -15.36 13.86
N ALA A 45 4.07 -15.29 14.57
CA ALA A 45 4.41 -14.08 15.32
C ALA A 45 4.71 -12.92 14.36
N GLY A 46 4.00 -11.80 14.52
CA GLY A 46 4.17 -10.60 13.70
C GLY A 46 3.47 -10.64 12.34
N GLU A 47 2.64 -11.65 12.09
CA GLU A 47 1.84 -11.75 10.85
C GLU A 47 0.70 -10.72 10.78
N TYR A 48 0.11 -10.40 11.93
CA TYR A 48 -0.94 -9.40 12.07
C TYR A 48 -0.39 -8.21 12.85
N GLY A 49 -0.31 -7.04 12.21
CA GLY A 49 0.18 -5.80 12.80
C GLY A 49 -0.78 -5.21 13.83
N ALA A 50 -2.07 -5.47 13.66
CA ALA A 50 -3.12 -5.07 14.59
C ALA A 50 -3.87 -6.30 15.15
N SER A 51 -4.23 -6.25 16.43
CA SER A 51 -5.05 -7.28 17.05
C SER A 51 -5.83 -6.76 18.24
N LEU A 52 -6.91 -7.46 18.57
CA LEU A 52 -7.69 -7.23 19.77
C LEU A 52 -7.91 -8.54 20.54
N GLN A 53 -8.20 -8.39 21.83
CA GLN A 53 -8.48 -9.49 22.74
C GLN A 53 -9.98 -9.55 22.98
N GLY A 54 -10.53 -10.76 23.16
CA GLY A 54 -11.92 -10.90 23.55
C GLY A 54 -12.17 -10.51 25.00
N ILE A 55 -13.43 -10.54 25.40
CA ILE A 55 -13.88 -10.37 26.78
C ILE A 55 -14.72 -11.56 27.22
N ASN A 56 -14.86 -11.72 28.54
CA ASN A 56 -15.55 -12.83 29.19
C ASN A 56 -14.94 -14.20 28.85
N SER A 57 -15.42 -15.27 29.50
CA SER A 57 -14.88 -16.63 29.34
C SER A 57 -15.99 -17.67 29.27
N GLY A 58 -17.21 -17.25 28.91
CA GLY A 58 -18.30 -18.17 28.61
C GLY A 58 -17.92 -19.11 27.47
N PHE A 59 -18.67 -20.21 27.32
CA PHE A 59 -18.59 -21.08 26.13
C PHE A 59 -17.21 -21.66 25.78
N GLY A 60 -16.31 -21.70 26.75
CA GLY A 60 -14.98 -22.28 26.58
C GLY A 60 -13.92 -21.30 26.12
N ASP A 61 -14.18 -19.99 26.16
CA ASP A 61 -13.21 -18.94 25.83
C ASP A 61 -12.78 -19.00 24.35
N VAL A 62 -13.72 -19.37 23.46
CA VAL A 62 -13.50 -19.50 22.02
C VAL A 62 -13.20 -18.14 21.38
N ILE A 63 -13.93 -17.09 21.75
CA ILE A 63 -13.63 -15.70 21.35
C ILE A 63 -13.51 -14.78 22.58
N GLY A 64 -13.30 -15.35 23.75
CA GLY A 64 -13.26 -14.62 25.01
C GLY A 64 -11.89 -14.04 25.36
N GLN A 65 -11.72 -13.77 26.64
CA GLN A 65 -10.61 -13.07 27.27
C GLN A 65 -9.23 -13.71 27.08
N GLU A 66 -9.10 -14.99 26.71
CA GLU A 66 -7.80 -15.58 26.40
C GLU A 66 -7.55 -15.72 24.88
N SER A 67 -8.57 -15.39 24.07
CA SER A 67 -8.52 -15.45 22.62
C SER A 67 -8.18 -14.08 22.01
N VAL A 68 -7.55 -14.11 20.83
CA VAL A 68 -7.07 -12.91 20.11
C VAL A 68 -7.48 -12.99 18.65
N LEU A 69 -7.99 -11.88 18.12
CA LEU A 69 -8.26 -11.69 16.70
C LEU A 69 -7.26 -10.69 16.12
N GLY A 70 -6.42 -11.16 15.21
CA GLY A 70 -5.59 -10.30 14.36
C GLY A 70 -6.36 -9.83 13.13
N VAL A 71 -6.05 -8.63 12.66
CA VAL A 71 -6.56 -8.06 11.40
C VAL A 71 -5.41 -7.37 10.68
N GLU A 72 -5.35 -7.56 9.37
CA GLU A 72 -4.33 -7.01 8.48
C GLU A 72 -4.95 -6.79 7.09
N SER A 73 -4.39 -5.88 6.29
CA SER A 73 -4.80 -5.66 4.92
C SER A 73 -3.60 -5.57 3.97
N ASP A 74 -3.85 -5.63 2.67
CA ASP A 74 -2.84 -5.30 1.67
C ASP A 74 -3.27 -4.13 0.79
N THR A 75 -2.32 -3.67 -0.01
CA THR A 75 -2.50 -2.57 -0.96
C THR A 75 -3.50 -2.85 -2.08
N SER A 76 -3.94 -4.11 -2.26
CA SER A 76 -5.01 -4.46 -3.19
C SER A 76 -6.40 -4.32 -2.58
N GLY A 77 -6.49 -4.11 -1.26
CA GLY A 77 -7.74 -4.02 -0.51
C GLY A 77 -8.22 -5.35 0.03
N ARG A 78 -7.38 -6.38 0.02
CA ARG A 78 -7.70 -7.64 0.69
C ARG A 78 -7.48 -7.47 2.18
N VAL A 79 -8.47 -7.86 2.99
CA VAL A 79 -8.41 -7.86 4.46
C VAL A 79 -8.41 -9.30 4.95
N THR A 80 -7.49 -9.62 5.84
CA THR A 80 -7.34 -10.93 6.47
C THR A 80 -7.59 -10.84 7.96
N PHE A 81 -8.43 -11.74 8.49
CA PHE A 81 -8.63 -11.95 9.91
C PHE A 81 -7.99 -13.27 10.35
N GLY A 82 -7.28 -13.23 11.48
CA GLY A 82 -6.65 -14.39 12.11
C GLY A 82 -7.11 -14.57 13.55
N LEU A 83 -8.01 -15.52 13.80
CA LEU A 83 -8.47 -15.88 15.14
C LEU A 83 -7.55 -16.93 15.77
N ARG A 84 -6.82 -16.54 16.80
CA ARG A 84 -6.13 -17.46 17.71
C ARG A 84 -6.98 -17.65 18.96
N SER A 85 -7.68 -18.77 18.99
CA SER A 85 -8.54 -19.18 20.08
C SER A 85 -7.84 -20.10 21.08
N VAL A 86 -8.24 -20.08 22.35
CA VAL A 86 -7.80 -21.07 23.34
C VAL A 86 -8.62 -22.36 23.33
N ALA A 87 -9.76 -22.37 22.63
CA ALA A 87 -10.61 -23.54 22.44
C ALA A 87 -10.91 -23.78 20.95
N SER A 88 -11.26 -25.02 20.61
CA SER A 88 -11.64 -25.31 19.23
C SER A 88 -12.98 -24.65 18.90
N LEU A 89 -13.05 -24.02 17.73
CA LEU A 89 -14.31 -23.51 17.20
C LEU A 89 -15.34 -24.64 17.10
N ASN A 90 -16.47 -24.47 17.79
CA ASN A 90 -17.55 -25.44 17.97
C ASN A 90 -18.91 -24.91 17.44
N ASP A 91 -19.05 -23.59 17.36
CA ASP A 91 -20.24 -22.87 16.92
C ASP A 91 -19.88 -21.85 15.81
N VAL A 92 -20.79 -20.95 15.47
CA VAL A 92 -20.58 -19.96 14.40
C VAL A 92 -20.15 -18.65 15.01
N VAL A 93 -19.02 -18.13 14.55
CA VAL A 93 -18.58 -16.76 14.83
C VAL A 93 -19.19 -15.84 13.78
N VAL A 94 -19.74 -14.71 14.24
CA VAL A 94 -20.26 -13.66 13.37
C VAL A 94 -19.49 -12.37 13.66
N ILE A 95 -18.91 -11.78 12.61
CA ILE A 95 -18.34 -10.44 12.62
C ILE A 95 -19.35 -9.54 11.91
N TYR A 96 -20.00 -8.63 12.64
CA TYR A 96 -20.80 -7.58 12.03
C TYR A 96 -19.89 -6.44 11.63
N LEU A 97 -20.11 -5.89 10.44
CA LEU A 97 -19.34 -4.80 9.88
C LEU A 97 -20.26 -3.60 9.68
N ASP A 98 -19.83 -2.45 10.18
CA ASP A 98 -20.35 -1.14 9.82
C ASP A 98 -19.33 -0.49 8.88
N THR A 99 -19.76 -0.30 7.65
CA THR A 99 -18.96 0.24 6.54
C THR A 99 -19.44 1.61 6.10
N GLU A 100 -20.62 2.01 6.54
CA GLU A 100 -21.22 3.32 6.34
C GLU A 100 -21.88 3.78 7.66
N PRO A 101 -21.18 4.56 8.51
CA PRO A 101 -21.62 4.90 9.89
C PRO A 101 -22.95 5.67 10.02
N SER A 102 -23.60 6.00 8.90
CA SER A 102 -24.89 6.68 8.85
C SER A 102 -26.02 5.85 8.22
N ASP A 103 -25.73 4.62 7.79
CA ASP A 103 -26.69 3.64 7.29
C ASP A 103 -26.61 2.35 8.14
N GLY A 104 -27.37 1.33 7.79
CA GLY A 104 -27.29 0.01 8.42
C GLY A 104 -28.27 -0.21 9.57
N PHE A 105 -28.10 -1.34 10.27
CA PHE A 105 -29.03 -1.82 11.28
C PHE A 105 -28.44 -1.70 12.69
N GLU A 106 -29.18 -1.02 13.58
CA GLU A 106 -28.81 -0.85 15.00
C GLU A 106 -28.98 -2.14 15.83
N THR A 107 -29.60 -3.18 15.28
CA THR A 107 -29.82 -4.45 15.96
C THR A 107 -30.12 -5.58 14.99
N THR A 108 -29.85 -6.81 15.41
CA THR A 108 -30.33 -8.01 14.70
C THR A 108 -31.80 -8.35 15.00
N LEU A 109 -32.45 -7.66 15.95
CA LEU A 109 -33.85 -7.89 16.26
C LEU A 109 -34.73 -7.56 15.05
N GLY A 110 -35.46 -8.57 14.56
CA GLY A 110 -36.36 -8.43 13.41
C GLY A 110 -35.82 -9.05 12.13
N PHE A 111 -34.52 -9.40 12.08
CA PHE A 111 -34.02 -10.31 11.05
C PHE A 111 -34.70 -11.67 11.19
N ASN A 112 -34.98 -12.30 10.04
CA ASN A 112 -35.76 -13.53 9.96
C ASN A 112 -35.20 -14.52 8.93
N ASP A 113 -33.94 -14.36 8.53
CA ASP A 113 -33.28 -15.29 7.62
C ASP A 113 -32.77 -16.50 8.38
N THR A 114 -33.51 -17.60 8.25
CA THR A 114 -33.20 -18.86 8.92
C THR A 114 -32.84 -19.98 7.95
N GLU A 115 -32.57 -19.65 6.68
CA GLU A 115 -32.51 -20.63 5.60
C GLU A 115 -31.33 -21.61 5.78
N ASP A 116 -30.22 -21.16 6.34
CA ASP A 116 -29.11 -22.03 6.74
C ASP A 116 -28.47 -21.65 8.08
N THR A 117 -27.50 -22.46 8.50
CA THR A 117 -26.78 -22.35 9.77
C THR A 117 -26.12 -20.99 9.97
N HIS A 118 -25.49 -20.43 8.95
CA HIS A 118 -24.75 -19.18 9.05
C HIS A 118 -25.68 -17.97 8.99
N ARG A 119 -26.75 -18.02 8.18
CA ARG A 119 -27.77 -16.96 8.18
C ARG A 119 -28.63 -16.94 9.44
N ARG A 120 -28.90 -18.10 10.06
CA ARG A 120 -29.46 -18.18 11.43
C ARG A 120 -28.56 -17.50 12.46
N ALA A 121 -27.24 -17.71 12.35
CA ALA A 121 -26.26 -17.10 13.25
C ALA A 121 -26.26 -15.56 13.13
N ILE A 122 -26.26 -15.05 11.89
CA ILE A 122 -26.33 -13.61 11.58
C ILE A 122 -27.67 -13.01 12.03
N SER A 123 -28.79 -13.69 11.76
CA SER A 123 -30.10 -13.18 12.19
C SER A 123 -30.29 -13.22 13.71
N GLY A 124 -29.56 -14.10 14.41
CA GLY A 124 -29.81 -14.35 15.82
C GLY A 124 -31.19 -14.96 16.08
N THR A 125 -31.71 -15.78 15.13
CA THR A 125 -32.99 -16.49 15.28
C THR A 125 -33.00 -17.78 14.44
N ASP A 126 -33.79 -18.76 14.89
CA ASP A 126 -34.16 -19.99 14.17
C ASP A 126 -35.64 -19.98 13.74
N GLY A 127 -36.31 -18.83 13.89
CA GLY A 127 -37.73 -18.64 13.62
C GLY A 127 -38.64 -18.90 14.83
N GLY A 128 -38.11 -19.50 15.91
CA GLY A 128 -38.82 -19.72 17.17
C GLY A 128 -38.17 -18.99 18.35
N GLY A 129 -36.86 -19.19 18.53
CA GLY A 129 -36.00 -18.50 19.49
C GLY A 129 -35.33 -17.27 18.90
N VAL A 130 -35.00 -16.31 19.76
CA VAL A 130 -34.30 -15.08 19.36
C VAL A 130 -33.23 -14.75 20.40
N ALA A 131 -32.00 -14.54 19.94
CA ALA A 131 -30.93 -13.94 20.69
C ALA A 131 -30.51 -12.68 19.91
N PRO A 132 -31.10 -11.51 20.19
CA PRO A 132 -30.74 -10.30 19.46
C PRO A 132 -29.49 -9.65 20.08
N ILE A 133 -28.70 -8.98 19.26
CA ILE A 133 -27.68 -8.04 19.71
C ILE A 133 -28.15 -6.65 19.33
N PHE A 134 -28.07 -5.71 20.26
CA PHE A 134 -28.26 -4.29 20.03
C PHE A 134 -26.87 -3.67 19.97
N PHE A 135 -26.54 -3.08 18.83
CA PHE A 135 -25.22 -2.50 18.61
C PHE A 135 -25.07 -1.19 19.37
N ALA A 136 -23.83 -0.74 19.51
CA ALA A 136 -23.52 0.53 20.15
C ALA A 136 -24.12 1.71 19.37
N ASP A 137 -24.41 2.81 20.04
CA ASP A 137 -24.79 4.05 19.37
C ASP A 137 -23.70 4.44 18.35
N GLY A 138 -24.11 4.67 17.10
CA GLY A 138 -23.19 5.00 16.00
C GLY A 138 -22.64 3.79 15.24
N PHE A 139 -23.02 2.57 15.61
CA PHE A 139 -22.72 1.35 14.86
C PHE A 139 -23.96 0.87 14.08
N GLY A 140 -23.96 1.07 12.78
CA GLY A 140 -24.97 0.60 11.85
C GLY A 140 -24.48 -0.62 11.08
N ALA A 141 -24.88 -1.83 11.50
CA ALA A 141 -24.41 -3.03 10.81
C ALA A 141 -24.94 -3.08 9.36
N ASP A 142 -24.04 -3.10 8.39
CA ASP A 142 -24.35 -3.18 6.96
C ASP A 142 -24.14 -4.59 6.40
N TYR A 143 -23.05 -5.23 6.85
CA TYR A 143 -22.60 -6.52 6.41
C TYR A 143 -22.33 -7.43 7.60
N ALA A 144 -22.29 -8.74 7.34
CA ALA A 144 -21.81 -9.71 8.30
C ALA A 144 -20.95 -10.76 7.60
N ILE A 145 -19.83 -11.08 8.23
CA ILE A 145 -19.06 -12.29 7.97
C ILE A 145 -19.51 -13.33 8.98
N ALA A 146 -19.86 -14.53 8.53
CA ALA A 146 -20.12 -15.65 9.43
C ALA A 146 -19.24 -16.84 9.04
N PHE A 147 -18.58 -17.45 10.03
CA PHE A 147 -17.69 -18.58 9.80
C PHE A 147 -17.73 -19.62 10.91
N GLY A 148 -17.36 -20.84 10.55
CA GLY A 148 -17.39 -22.01 11.42
C GLY A 148 -18.06 -23.20 10.72
N ARG A 149 -17.93 -24.40 11.31
CA ARG A 149 -18.53 -25.64 10.78
C ARG A 149 -18.15 -25.94 9.32
N GLY A 150 -16.92 -25.60 8.94
CA GLY A 150 -16.33 -25.86 7.63
C GLY A 150 -16.71 -24.86 6.53
N TYR A 151 -17.36 -23.75 6.86
CA TYR A 151 -17.75 -22.72 5.89
C TYR A 151 -17.55 -21.31 6.43
N ALA A 152 -17.26 -20.37 5.54
CA ALA A 152 -17.18 -18.95 5.80
C ALA A 152 -17.79 -18.18 4.61
N GLY A 153 -18.56 -17.15 4.90
CA GLY A 153 -19.17 -16.30 3.87
C GLY A 153 -19.32 -14.86 4.33
N LEU A 154 -19.60 -13.99 3.36
CA LEU A 154 -19.93 -12.57 3.54
C LEU A 154 -21.34 -12.32 3.02
N TRP A 155 -22.14 -11.61 3.80
CA TRP A 155 -23.50 -11.22 3.45
C TRP A 155 -23.73 -9.73 3.68
N LYS A 156 -24.50 -9.10 2.78
CA LYS A 156 -25.13 -7.81 3.03
C LYS A 156 -26.42 -8.02 3.80
N LEU A 157 -26.59 -7.27 4.89
CA LEU A 157 -27.73 -7.39 5.77
C LEU A 157 -28.98 -6.82 5.10
N VAL A 158 -30.11 -7.45 5.40
CA VAL A 158 -31.42 -7.14 4.83
C VAL A 158 -32.45 -7.36 5.92
N GLN A 159 -33.32 -6.37 6.10
CA GLN A 159 -34.51 -6.53 6.94
C GLN A 159 -35.65 -7.14 6.12
N ASP A 160 -36.46 -7.99 6.76
CA ASP A 160 -37.67 -8.60 6.17
C ASP A 160 -37.41 -9.41 4.88
N GLY A 161 -36.38 -10.25 4.90
CA GLY A 161 -36.02 -11.10 3.77
C GLY A 161 -34.74 -11.87 4.01
N SER A 162 -34.23 -12.50 2.95
CA SER A 162 -32.95 -13.19 3.02
C SER A 162 -31.79 -12.20 2.93
N HIS A 163 -30.78 -12.37 3.77
CA HIS A 163 -29.52 -11.64 3.66
C HIS A 163 -28.87 -11.96 2.32
N GLN A 164 -28.39 -10.92 1.62
CA GLN A 164 -27.82 -11.07 0.30
C GLN A 164 -26.41 -11.65 0.43
N HIS A 165 -26.19 -12.86 -0.09
CA HIS A 165 -24.84 -13.42 -0.21
C HIS A 165 -23.99 -12.56 -1.16
N VAL A 166 -22.78 -12.22 -0.70
CA VAL A 166 -21.82 -11.40 -1.43
C VAL A 166 -20.68 -12.27 -1.96
N ALA A 167 -20.04 -13.03 -1.06
CA ALA A 167 -18.90 -13.86 -1.40
C ALA A 167 -18.77 -15.08 -0.48
N ASP A 168 -18.23 -16.17 -1.03
CA ASP A 168 -17.66 -17.27 -0.24
C ASP A 168 -16.23 -16.90 0.15
N LEU A 169 -15.89 -17.03 1.43
CA LEU A 169 -14.58 -16.66 1.92
C LEU A 169 -13.67 -17.88 2.02
N THR A 170 -12.40 -17.71 1.65
CA THR A 170 -11.39 -18.73 1.92
C THR A 170 -11.16 -18.78 3.43
N MET A 171 -11.42 -19.93 4.06
CA MET A 171 -11.16 -20.15 5.47
C MET A 171 -10.21 -21.33 5.66
N LEU A 172 -9.16 -21.13 6.46
CA LEU A 172 -8.25 -22.19 6.89
C LEU A 172 -8.25 -22.36 8.41
N PRO A 173 -8.16 -23.59 8.93
CA PRO A 173 -8.29 -24.84 8.19
C PRO A 173 -9.71 -25.02 7.62
N THR A 174 -9.81 -25.67 6.45
CA THR A 174 -11.10 -25.90 5.76
C THR A 174 -12.07 -26.78 6.55
N SER A 175 -11.59 -27.48 7.59
CA SER A 175 -12.46 -28.17 8.55
C SER A 175 -13.39 -27.21 9.30
N GLY A 176 -13.04 -25.92 9.39
CA GLY A 176 -13.74 -24.93 10.20
C GLY A 176 -13.84 -25.33 11.67
N SER A 177 -12.86 -26.10 12.13
CA SER A 177 -12.68 -26.55 13.50
C SER A 177 -11.21 -26.46 13.83
N GLY A 178 -10.86 -25.79 14.92
CA GLY A 178 -9.48 -25.58 15.33
C GLY A 178 -9.35 -24.36 16.24
N THR A 179 -8.13 -24.12 16.70
CA THR A 179 -7.77 -22.97 17.55
C THR A 179 -7.07 -21.85 16.78
N ARG A 180 -6.84 -22.04 15.48
CA ARG A 180 -6.26 -21.07 14.56
C ARG A 180 -7.15 -21.06 13.33
N ILE A 181 -7.85 -19.96 13.13
CA ILE A 181 -8.73 -19.78 11.98
C ILE A 181 -8.28 -18.53 11.25
N GLU A 182 -8.09 -18.63 9.94
CA GLU A 182 -7.81 -17.49 9.08
C GLU A 182 -8.87 -17.39 8.00
N LEU A 183 -9.26 -16.17 7.67
CA LEU A 183 -10.16 -15.89 6.55
C LEU A 183 -9.84 -14.53 5.94
N ALA A 184 -10.23 -14.34 4.68
CA ALA A 184 -10.05 -13.06 4.01
C ALA A 184 -11.25 -12.69 3.14
N PHE A 185 -11.46 -11.38 2.98
CA PHE A 185 -12.45 -10.77 2.09
C PHE A 185 -11.83 -9.53 1.43
N ASP A 186 -12.46 -9.01 0.38
CA ASP A 186 -11.99 -7.80 -0.32
C ASP A 186 -12.83 -6.58 0.10
N LEU A 187 -12.19 -5.44 0.38
CA LEU A 187 -12.87 -4.19 0.74
C LEU A 187 -13.90 -3.76 -0.31
N ALA A 188 -13.62 -4.04 -1.58
CA ALA A 188 -14.53 -3.73 -2.68
C ALA A 188 -15.88 -4.47 -2.56
N ASP A 189 -15.93 -5.65 -1.93
CA ASP A 189 -17.17 -6.41 -1.72
C ASP A 189 -18.11 -5.72 -0.73
N VAL A 190 -17.56 -4.87 0.15
CA VAL A 190 -18.30 -4.09 1.15
C VAL A 190 -18.33 -2.59 0.81
N GLY A 191 -17.97 -2.22 -0.42
CA GLY A 191 -18.07 -0.84 -0.91
C GLY A 191 -16.96 0.10 -0.43
N LEU A 192 -15.86 -0.45 0.07
CA LEU A 192 -14.71 0.31 0.57
C LEU A 192 -13.51 0.22 -0.39
N ALA A 193 -12.61 1.19 -0.30
CA ALA A 193 -11.34 1.23 -0.99
C ALA A 193 -10.16 1.02 -0.02
N PRO A 194 -8.99 0.56 -0.49
CA PRO A 194 -7.79 0.49 0.35
C PRO A 194 -7.46 1.86 0.96
N GLY A 195 -7.27 1.92 2.27
CA GLY A 195 -7.08 3.15 3.04
C GLY A 195 -8.32 3.61 3.80
N ASP A 196 -9.50 3.08 3.45
CA ASP A 196 -10.73 3.34 4.18
C ASP A 196 -10.75 2.59 5.53
N SER A 197 -11.63 3.05 6.41
CA SER A 197 -11.90 2.44 7.71
C SER A 197 -13.27 1.78 7.76
N PHE A 198 -13.41 0.74 8.56
CA PHE A 198 -14.71 0.16 8.94
C PHE A 198 -14.73 -0.21 10.42
N ASP A 199 -15.92 -0.22 11.00
CA ASP A 199 -16.15 -0.64 12.36
C ASP A 199 -16.63 -2.10 12.39
N PHE A 200 -16.25 -2.85 13.42
CA PHE A 200 -16.70 -4.23 13.58
C PHE A 200 -16.86 -4.67 15.04
N VAL A 201 -17.75 -5.64 15.24
CA VAL A 201 -17.93 -6.36 16.49
C VAL A 201 -18.10 -7.85 16.20
N VAL A 202 -17.56 -8.69 17.08
CA VAL A 202 -17.58 -10.15 16.90
C VAL A 202 -18.34 -10.81 18.04
N THR A 203 -19.15 -11.80 17.69
CA THR A 203 -19.91 -12.63 18.62
C THR A 203 -19.86 -14.11 18.21
N LEU A 204 -20.16 -15.00 19.16
CA LEU A 204 -20.25 -16.45 18.96
C LEU A 204 -21.66 -16.91 19.29
N ILE A 205 -22.27 -17.69 18.40
CA ILE A 205 -23.63 -18.20 18.59
C ILE A 205 -23.74 -19.64 18.13
N ASN A 206 -24.42 -20.47 18.92
CA ASN A 206 -24.94 -21.74 18.44
C ASN A 206 -26.24 -21.48 17.65
N PRO A 207 -26.23 -21.67 16.32
CA PRO A 207 -27.38 -21.31 15.47
C PRO A 207 -28.50 -22.36 15.46
N ASP A 208 -28.28 -23.53 16.07
CA ASP A 208 -29.30 -24.60 16.10
C ASP A 208 -30.28 -24.41 17.27
N GLU A 209 -29.84 -23.74 18.34
CA GLU A 209 -30.66 -23.39 19.51
C GLU A 209 -30.77 -21.88 19.74
N VAL A 210 -30.12 -21.09 18.88
CA VAL A 210 -30.03 -19.62 18.98
C VAL A 210 -29.49 -19.20 20.35
N TYR A 211 -28.41 -19.87 20.77
CA TYR A 211 -27.78 -19.64 22.06
C TYR A 211 -26.51 -18.82 21.87
N ARG A 212 -26.56 -17.52 22.14
CA ARG A 212 -25.41 -16.62 21.98
C ARG A 212 -24.50 -16.68 23.21
N SER A 213 -23.19 -16.68 22.99
CA SER A 213 -22.18 -16.55 24.04
C SER A 213 -22.15 -15.12 24.59
N ASP A 214 -21.75 -14.96 25.85
CA ASP A 214 -21.40 -13.64 26.40
C ASP A 214 -19.97 -13.21 26.05
N GLU A 215 -19.23 -14.03 25.29
CA GLU A 215 -17.94 -13.66 24.73
C GLU A 215 -18.10 -12.74 23.51
N LEU A 216 -17.30 -11.67 23.50
CA LEU A 216 -17.34 -10.63 22.49
C LEU A 216 -15.92 -10.13 22.20
N MET A 217 -15.70 -9.64 20.99
CA MET A 217 -14.47 -8.96 20.58
C MET A 217 -14.82 -7.65 19.90
N GLY A 218 -13.98 -6.64 20.09
CA GLY A 218 -14.25 -5.26 19.68
C GLY A 218 -14.98 -4.44 20.73
N VAL A 219 -15.39 -5.04 21.84
CA VAL A 219 -16.10 -4.35 22.93
C VAL A 219 -15.16 -4.05 24.10
N SER A 220 -15.44 -3.00 24.87
CA SER A 220 -14.55 -2.56 25.94
C SER A 220 -14.35 -3.63 27.03
N ALA A 221 -13.11 -3.77 27.52
CA ALA A 221 -12.79 -4.76 28.58
C ALA A 221 -13.53 -4.54 29.92
N GLY A 222 -14.15 -3.36 30.10
CA GLY A 222 -14.98 -3.03 31.25
C GLY A 222 -16.48 -3.29 31.05
N ALA A 223 -16.90 -3.72 29.86
CA ALA A 223 -18.29 -3.99 29.55
C ALA A 223 -18.83 -5.19 30.36
N ALA A 224 -19.98 -5.00 30.99
CA ALA A 224 -20.55 -5.99 31.91
C ALA A 224 -21.57 -6.89 31.22
N HIS A 225 -21.10 -7.71 30.25
CA HIS A 225 -21.95 -8.69 29.55
C HIS A 225 -21.93 -10.08 30.19
N ALA A 226 -21.17 -10.27 31.28
CA ALA A 226 -21.04 -11.57 31.94
C ALA A 226 -22.42 -12.12 32.38
N GLY A 227 -22.77 -13.30 31.86
CA GLY A 227 -24.05 -13.95 32.11
C GLY A 227 -25.19 -13.55 31.17
N GLU A 228 -24.97 -12.65 30.21
CA GLU A 228 -25.91 -12.32 29.11
C GLU A 228 -25.80 -13.35 27.97
N GLN A 229 -25.94 -14.62 28.31
CA GLN A 229 -25.82 -15.74 27.37
C GLN A 229 -27.17 -16.39 27.05
N GLY A 230 -27.25 -17.05 25.90
CA GLY A 230 -28.43 -17.75 25.42
C GLY A 230 -29.31 -16.89 24.55
N GLN A 231 -30.61 -16.92 24.84
CA GLN A 231 -31.62 -16.09 24.19
C GLN A 231 -31.85 -14.78 24.97
N ILE A 232 -30.89 -14.41 25.83
CA ILE A 232 -30.88 -13.12 26.53
C ILE A 232 -30.31 -12.09 25.55
N PRO A 233 -31.00 -10.95 25.32
CA PRO A 233 -30.46 -9.88 24.51
C PRO A 233 -29.15 -9.33 25.07
N ILE A 234 -28.18 -9.09 24.19
CA ILE A 234 -26.96 -8.34 24.49
C ILE A 234 -27.15 -6.92 23.96
N ALA A 235 -26.89 -5.91 24.79
CA ALA A 235 -26.95 -4.51 24.37
C ALA A 235 -25.60 -3.84 24.62
N LEU A 236 -24.90 -3.52 23.53
CA LEU A 236 -23.57 -2.92 23.57
C LEU A 236 -23.64 -1.48 24.08
N GLY A 237 -22.66 -1.10 24.88
CA GLY A 237 -22.51 0.27 25.37
C GLY A 237 -21.92 1.20 24.30
N PRO A 238 -21.86 2.52 24.59
CA PRO A 238 -21.20 3.47 23.70
C PRO A 238 -19.76 3.04 23.37
N ASP A 239 -19.36 3.15 22.11
CA ASP A 239 -18.01 2.81 21.62
C ASP A 239 -17.61 1.33 21.79
N ASP A 240 -18.55 0.40 22.06
CA ASP A 240 -18.29 -1.05 22.13
C ASP A 240 -18.22 -1.68 20.73
N TYR A 241 -17.26 -1.22 19.93
CA TYR A 241 -16.84 -1.78 18.64
C TYR A 241 -15.36 -1.43 18.37
N ALA A 242 -14.75 -2.15 17.44
CA ALA A 242 -13.40 -1.86 16.95
C ALA A 242 -13.46 -1.13 15.62
N THR A 243 -12.62 -0.13 15.43
CA THR A 243 -12.39 0.53 14.14
C THR A 243 -11.11 -0.02 13.53
N PHE A 244 -11.15 -0.57 12.32
CA PHE A 244 -9.96 -0.92 11.54
C PHE A 244 -9.77 0.05 10.39
N THR A 245 -8.58 0.63 10.26
CA THR A 245 -8.17 1.42 9.09
C THR A 245 -7.21 0.59 8.26
N SER A 246 -7.61 0.31 7.02
CA SER A 246 -6.83 -0.49 6.08
C SER A 246 -5.64 0.28 5.52
N THR A 247 -4.68 -0.44 4.96
CA THR A 247 -3.55 0.14 4.25
C THR A 247 -4.02 0.78 2.95
N ALA A 248 -3.62 2.04 2.78
CA ALA A 248 -3.89 2.80 1.55
C ALA A 248 -3.24 2.13 0.34
N ALA A 249 -3.95 2.16 -0.79
CA ALA A 249 -3.35 1.82 -2.06
C ALA A 249 -2.22 2.82 -2.37
N PRO A 250 -1.12 2.38 -3.00
CA PRO A 250 -0.09 3.29 -3.45
C PRO A 250 -0.65 4.33 -4.42
N GLU A 251 -0.36 5.60 -4.16
CA GLU A 251 -0.76 6.71 -5.02
C GLU A 251 -0.24 6.50 -6.45
N PRO A 252 -1.10 6.53 -7.49
CA PRO A 252 -0.66 6.34 -8.87
C PRO A 252 0.47 7.31 -9.25
N ILE A 253 1.47 6.82 -9.97
CA ILE A 253 2.57 7.66 -10.43
C ILE A 253 2.21 8.31 -11.78
N SER A 254 2.62 9.56 -11.96
CA SER A 254 2.23 10.36 -13.13
C SER A 254 3.12 10.11 -14.35
N THR A 255 2.65 10.52 -15.52
CA THR A 255 3.50 10.66 -16.71
C THR A 255 4.77 11.46 -16.40
N GLY A 256 5.93 10.97 -16.86
CA GLY A 256 7.24 11.53 -16.55
C GLY A 256 7.82 11.11 -15.19
N ALA A 257 7.17 10.21 -14.44
CA ALA A 257 7.72 9.70 -13.19
C ALA A 257 8.98 8.83 -13.38
N ILE A 258 9.22 8.36 -14.60
CA ILE A 258 10.44 7.65 -15.01
C ILE A 258 10.97 8.21 -16.33
N ALA A 259 12.25 8.00 -16.61
CA ALA A 259 12.83 8.18 -17.93
C ALA A 259 13.66 6.96 -18.31
N PHE A 260 13.49 6.44 -19.53
CA PHE A 260 14.36 5.39 -20.05
C PHE A 260 15.79 5.90 -20.16
N ILE A 261 16.76 5.03 -19.86
CA ILE A 261 18.19 5.37 -19.91
C ILE A 261 19.01 4.33 -20.67
N GLY A 262 18.38 3.22 -21.08
CA GLY A 262 19.12 2.10 -21.61
C GLY A 262 18.26 1.02 -22.22
N LEU A 263 18.70 0.48 -23.36
CA LEU A 263 18.19 -0.77 -23.92
C LEU A 263 19.31 -1.53 -24.64
N GLU A 264 19.25 -2.86 -24.58
CA GLU A 264 20.17 -3.76 -25.27
C GLU A 264 19.43 -5.03 -25.71
N SER A 265 19.59 -5.38 -26.98
CA SER A 265 18.78 -6.40 -27.66
C SER A 265 19.33 -7.84 -27.61
N GLN A 266 20.62 -8.09 -27.32
CA GLN A 266 21.17 -9.45 -27.27
C GLN A 266 20.89 -10.17 -25.94
N GLN A 267 20.84 -9.44 -24.85
CA GLN A 267 20.62 -9.94 -23.48
C GLN A 267 19.20 -9.61 -22.99
N GLY A 268 18.41 -8.86 -23.77
CA GLY A 268 17.09 -8.40 -23.37
C GLY A 268 17.18 -7.53 -22.12
N THR A 269 17.96 -6.44 -22.21
CA THR A 269 18.20 -5.53 -21.09
C THR A 269 17.48 -4.21 -21.33
N LEU A 270 16.83 -3.68 -20.28
CA LEU A 270 16.13 -2.40 -20.28
C LEU A 270 16.45 -1.68 -18.98
N ALA A 271 16.63 -0.36 -19.01
CA ALA A 271 16.78 0.44 -17.81
C ALA A 271 16.06 1.77 -17.90
N PHE A 272 15.60 2.23 -16.74
CA PHE A 272 15.08 3.57 -16.53
C PHE A 272 15.61 4.14 -15.21
N VAL A 273 15.54 5.46 -15.07
CA VAL A 273 15.70 6.16 -13.79
C VAL A 273 14.33 6.55 -13.23
N ALA A 274 14.11 6.30 -11.94
CA ALA A 274 12.95 6.80 -11.21
C ALA A 274 13.15 8.30 -10.92
N LEU A 275 12.26 9.17 -11.40
CA LEU A 275 12.34 10.62 -11.17
C LEU A 275 11.47 11.08 -10.00
N THR A 276 10.68 10.17 -9.45
CA THR A 276 9.90 10.32 -8.23
C THR A 276 10.06 9.05 -7.39
N ASN A 277 9.64 9.08 -6.13
CA ASN A 277 9.59 7.86 -5.32
C ASN A 277 8.48 6.94 -5.87
N ILE A 278 8.83 5.68 -6.14
CA ILE A 278 7.90 4.65 -6.61
C ILE A 278 7.78 3.60 -5.51
N VAL A 279 6.59 3.47 -4.92
CA VAL A 279 6.35 2.55 -3.80
C VAL A 279 5.17 1.65 -4.15
N GLY A 280 5.35 0.33 -4.06
CA GLY A 280 4.28 -0.66 -4.23
C GLY A 280 3.57 -0.66 -5.58
N GLN A 281 4.17 -0.10 -6.64
CA GLN A 281 3.51 0.06 -7.92
C GLN A 281 3.60 -1.19 -8.79
N THR A 282 2.50 -1.53 -9.45
CA THR A 282 2.52 -2.40 -10.63
C THR A 282 2.71 -1.55 -11.88
N ILE A 283 3.76 -1.83 -12.65
CA ILE A 283 4.08 -1.16 -13.91
C ILE A 283 4.25 -2.21 -15.00
N TYR A 284 3.60 -1.98 -16.13
CA TYR A 284 3.70 -2.81 -17.32
C TYR A 284 4.63 -2.18 -18.34
N PHE A 285 5.43 -3.01 -19.00
CA PHE A 285 6.17 -2.66 -20.19
C PHE A 285 5.56 -3.38 -21.38
N ALA A 286 5.24 -2.63 -22.42
CA ALA A 286 4.80 -3.17 -23.70
C ALA A 286 5.85 -2.86 -24.77
N ASN A 287 6.25 -3.90 -25.50
CA ASN A 287 6.87 -3.73 -26.81
C ASN A 287 5.73 -3.52 -27.83
N ALA A 288 5.50 -2.27 -28.22
CA ALA A 288 4.34 -1.88 -29.02
C ALA A 288 4.74 -1.50 -30.45
N ALA A 289 4.05 -2.08 -31.43
CA ALA A 289 3.69 -1.34 -32.64
C ALA A 289 2.29 -0.80 -32.39
N THR A 290 2.14 0.51 -32.15
CA THR A 290 0.79 1.08 -31.99
C THR A 290 0.12 1.15 -33.35
N ASP A 291 -1.18 0.88 -33.42
CA ASP A 291 -1.95 1.29 -34.58
C ASP A 291 -2.14 2.82 -34.61
N ALA A 292 -2.72 3.34 -35.69
CA ALA A 292 -2.96 4.78 -35.85
C ALA A 292 -3.91 5.38 -34.78
N ALA A 293 -4.55 4.56 -33.96
CA ALA A 293 -5.44 4.98 -32.87
C ALA A 293 -4.73 5.05 -31.50
N GLY A 294 -3.42 4.75 -31.43
CA GLY A 294 -2.67 4.75 -30.17
C GLY A 294 -2.98 3.53 -29.28
N GLN A 295 -3.59 2.48 -29.84
CA GLN A 295 -3.76 1.23 -29.10
C GLN A 295 -2.42 0.48 -29.06
N ILE A 296 -2.02 0.08 -27.84
CA ILE A 296 -0.97 -0.90 -27.64
C ILE A 296 -1.62 -2.25 -27.97
N ASN A 297 -1.20 -2.89 -29.05
CA ASN A 297 -1.84 -4.08 -29.59
C ASN A 297 -1.92 -5.20 -28.53
N GLY A 298 -3.12 -5.63 -28.15
CA GLY A 298 -3.41 -6.58 -27.05
C GLY A 298 -2.90 -8.02 -27.25
N THR A 299 -2.11 -8.29 -28.29
CA THR A 299 -1.35 -9.53 -28.47
C THR A 299 0.14 -9.38 -28.10
N ALA A 300 0.57 -8.21 -27.62
CA ALA A 300 1.94 -7.97 -27.20
C ALA A 300 2.27 -8.79 -25.94
N LEU A 301 3.46 -9.40 -25.89
CA LEU A 301 3.98 -9.97 -24.65
C LEU A 301 4.37 -8.80 -23.74
N TYR A 302 3.81 -8.76 -22.52
CA TYR A 302 4.09 -7.71 -21.54
C TYR A 302 5.13 -8.20 -20.52
N ALA A 303 5.95 -7.28 -20.04
CA ALA A 303 6.67 -7.47 -18.78
C ALA A 303 5.90 -6.74 -17.67
N THR A 304 5.66 -7.43 -16.56
CA THR A 304 5.02 -6.89 -15.35
C THR A 304 6.06 -6.74 -14.28
N TRP A 305 6.23 -5.52 -13.79
CA TRP A 305 7.15 -5.18 -12.71
C TRP A 305 6.37 -4.70 -11.48
N GLN A 306 6.64 -5.33 -10.34
CA GLN A 306 6.20 -4.86 -9.02
C GLN A 306 7.35 -4.12 -8.37
N SER A 307 7.20 -2.83 -8.09
CA SER A 307 8.34 -1.96 -7.76
C SER A 307 9.00 -2.24 -6.42
N GLY A 308 8.24 -2.71 -5.42
CA GLY A 308 8.65 -2.55 -4.02
C GLY A 308 8.84 -1.06 -3.71
N SER A 309 9.89 -0.69 -2.98
CA SER A 309 10.23 0.72 -2.72
C SER A 309 11.46 1.15 -3.53
N VAL A 310 11.31 2.15 -4.40
CA VAL A 310 12.35 2.71 -5.25
C VAL A 310 12.42 4.23 -5.04
N PRO A 311 13.47 4.75 -4.38
CA PRO A 311 13.67 6.19 -4.23
C PRO A 311 13.91 6.90 -5.57
N ALA A 312 13.54 8.17 -5.65
CA ALA A 312 13.90 9.03 -6.79
C ALA A 312 15.43 9.09 -6.97
N GLY A 313 15.90 9.16 -8.22
CA GLY A 313 17.30 9.04 -8.64
C GLY A 313 17.77 7.61 -8.87
N THR A 314 17.02 6.61 -8.40
CA THR A 314 17.43 5.21 -8.53
C THR A 314 17.30 4.74 -9.99
N VAL A 315 18.38 4.15 -10.51
CA VAL A 315 18.34 3.41 -11.77
C VAL A 315 17.84 2.00 -11.52
N VAL A 316 16.79 1.60 -12.23
CA VAL A 316 16.24 0.24 -12.22
C VAL A 316 16.61 -0.45 -13.53
N THR A 317 17.37 -1.52 -13.42
CA THR A 317 17.75 -2.38 -14.55
C THR A 317 16.96 -3.68 -14.53
N PHE A 318 16.44 -4.04 -15.70
CA PHE A 318 15.84 -5.32 -16.04
C PHE A 318 16.78 -6.06 -17.00
N SER A 319 17.02 -7.33 -16.75
CA SER A 319 17.92 -8.15 -17.57
C SER A 319 17.29 -9.50 -17.86
N ASN A 320 17.76 -10.13 -18.94
CA ASN A 320 17.31 -11.46 -19.35
C ASN A 320 15.79 -11.53 -19.61
N LEU A 321 15.20 -10.44 -20.12
CA LEU A 321 13.74 -10.30 -20.33
C LEU A 321 13.15 -11.38 -21.25
N GLU A 322 13.98 -11.98 -22.10
CA GLU A 322 13.59 -13.04 -23.04
C GLU A 322 13.78 -14.47 -22.47
N SER A 323 14.31 -14.60 -21.24
CA SER A 323 14.60 -15.91 -20.63
C SER A 323 14.19 -15.96 -19.15
N THR A 324 15.14 -15.87 -18.22
CA THR A 324 14.90 -15.83 -16.77
C THR A 324 15.04 -14.40 -16.28
N PRO A 325 13.95 -13.61 -16.28
CA PRO A 325 14.03 -12.18 -15.99
C PRO A 325 14.55 -11.91 -14.59
N THR A 326 15.41 -10.90 -14.48
CA THR A 326 15.91 -10.37 -13.21
C THR A 326 15.75 -8.86 -13.18
N THR A 327 15.55 -8.31 -11.98
CA THR A 327 15.48 -6.87 -11.75
C THR A 327 16.35 -6.49 -10.55
N THR A 328 16.92 -5.30 -10.59
CA THR A 328 17.65 -4.70 -9.45
C THR A 328 16.73 -4.37 -8.26
N HIS A 329 15.45 -4.10 -8.53
CA HIS A 329 14.46 -3.72 -7.52
C HIS A 329 13.12 -4.41 -7.78
N GLY A 330 12.44 -4.80 -6.71
CA GLY A 330 11.12 -5.41 -6.82
C GLY A 330 11.12 -6.80 -7.44
N THR A 331 10.01 -7.19 -8.06
CA THR A 331 9.87 -8.48 -8.75
C THR A 331 9.41 -8.29 -10.19
N LEU A 332 9.91 -9.14 -11.09
CA LEU A 332 9.68 -9.02 -12.53
C LEU A 332 9.16 -10.33 -13.11
N THR A 333 8.09 -10.24 -13.90
CA THR A 333 7.54 -11.34 -14.69
C THR A 333 7.49 -10.90 -16.14
N ALA A 334 8.25 -11.54 -17.03
CA ALA A 334 8.40 -11.13 -18.42
C ALA A 334 8.39 -12.34 -19.36
N PRO A 335 7.25 -13.03 -19.54
CA PRO A 335 7.20 -14.24 -20.36
C PRO A 335 7.40 -13.90 -21.84
N GLY A 336 8.63 -14.06 -22.34
CA GLY A 336 8.98 -13.80 -23.74
C GLY A 336 8.91 -12.33 -24.13
N PHE A 337 9.14 -11.41 -23.18
CA PHE A 337 9.20 -9.98 -23.49
C PHE A 337 10.43 -9.71 -24.35
N ASP A 338 10.18 -9.24 -25.56
CA ASP A 338 11.18 -9.14 -26.61
C ASP A 338 11.73 -7.71 -26.74
N VAL A 339 13.06 -7.56 -26.78
CA VAL A 339 13.76 -6.28 -27.01
C VAL A 339 14.48 -6.29 -28.40
N TYR A 340 14.06 -7.18 -29.30
CA TYR A 340 14.78 -7.55 -30.53
C TYR A 340 14.74 -6.55 -31.71
N ASN A 341 15.68 -6.77 -32.62
CA ASN A 341 16.00 -5.99 -33.81
C ASN A 341 14.85 -5.87 -34.84
N ASP A 342 14.89 -4.79 -35.63
CA ASP A 342 13.88 -4.23 -36.56
C ASP A 342 13.15 -2.97 -36.05
N GLY A 343 13.63 -2.39 -34.95
CA GLY A 343 13.09 -1.16 -34.38
C GLY A 343 11.98 -1.47 -33.40
N VAL A 344 12.14 -1.00 -32.17
CA VAL A 344 11.28 -1.31 -31.03
C VAL A 344 10.77 0.01 -30.47
N SER A 345 9.51 0.02 -30.02
CA SER A 345 8.98 1.09 -29.18
C SER A 345 8.52 0.46 -27.87
N ILE A 346 9.19 0.81 -26.77
CA ILE A 346 8.84 0.31 -25.44
C ILE A 346 8.07 1.39 -24.70
N ILE A 347 6.90 1.03 -24.19
CA ILE A 347 6.03 1.92 -23.43
C ILE A 347 5.89 1.38 -22.01
N ALA A 348 6.17 2.22 -21.02
CA ALA A 348 5.91 1.93 -19.61
C ALA A 348 4.59 2.57 -19.18
N PHE A 349 3.73 1.82 -18.51
CA PHE A 349 2.42 2.31 -18.09
C PHE A 349 1.87 1.61 -16.84
N GLN A 350 0.93 2.27 -16.17
CA GLN A 350 0.09 1.67 -15.14
C GLN A 350 -1.32 1.42 -15.68
N ALA A 351 -1.92 0.31 -15.28
CA ALA A 351 -3.30 -0.07 -15.57
C ALA A 351 -3.79 -1.08 -14.52
N SER A 352 -5.10 -1.29 -14.42
CA SER A 352 -5.69 -2.34 -13.57
C SER A 352 -5.50 -3.75 -14.15
N SER A 353 -5.23 -3.87 -15.45
CA SER A 353 -4.86 -5.10 -16.14
C SER A 353 -4.07 -4.79 -17.42
N PRO A 354 -3.15 -5.68 -17.86
CA PRO A 354 -2.41 -5.48 -19.11
C PRO A 354 -3.28 -5.55 -20.37
N ASP A 355 -4.46 -6.20 -20.30
CA ASP A 355 -5.32 -6.50 -21.44
C ASP A 355 -6.39 -5.43 -21.75
N LEU A 356 -6.34 -4.27 -21.09
CA LEU A 356 -7.42 -3.26 -21.13
C LEU A 356 -7.29 -2.21 -22.25
N GLU A 357 -8.44 -1.63 -22.58
CA GLU A 357 -8.62 -0.50 -23.50
C GLU A 357 -7.94 0.79 -23.00
N ALA A 358 -7.64 1.72 -23.91
CA ALA A 358 -6.78 2.88 -23.67
C ALA A 358 -7.23 3.87 -22.56
N SER A 359 -8.46 3.77 -22.04
CA SER A 359 -9.02 4.73 -21.06
C SER A 359 -8.51 4.54 -19.63
N ASP A 360 -8.07 3.34 -19.26
CA ASP A 360 -7.72 2.99 -17.87
C ASP A 360 -6.21 3.01 -17.63
N ARG A 361 -5.46 3.58 -18.59
CA ARG A 361 -4.00 3.55 -18.62
C ARG A 361 -3.40 4.92 -18.31
N VAL A 362 -2.42 4.94 -17.40
CA VAL A 362 -1.50 6.07 -17.22
C VAL A 362 -0.17 5.71 -17.86
N VAL A 363 0.15 6.35 -18.98
CA VAL A 363 1.43 6.13 -19.68
C VAL A 363 2.51 6.97 -19.01
N LEU A 364 3.61 6.32 -18.62
CA LEU A 364 4.66 6.94 -17.81
C LEU A 364 5.75 7.54 -18.71
N ALA A 365 6.29 6.72 -19.62
CA ALA A 365 7.34 7.11 -20.54
C ALA A 365 7.38 6.17 -21.75
N GLY A 366 8.08 6.58 -22.81
CA GLY A 366 8.36 5.73 -23.95
C GLY A 366 9.76 5.91 -24.52
N ILE A 367 10.25 4.89 -25.20
CA ILE A 367 11.50 4.92 -25.95
C ILE A 367 11.30 4.23 -27.30
N GLU A 368 11.89 4.77 -28.37
CA GLU A 368 11.95 4.10 -29.66
C GLU A 368 13.36 4.05 -30.27
N THR A 369 13.70 2.91 -30.87
CA THR A 369 14.97 2.71 -31.60
C THR A 369 14.87 2.96 -33.10
N LEU A 370 13.65 3.18 -33.61
CA LEU A 370 13.37 3.54 -34.99
C LEU A 370 12.19 4.52 -35.03
N PRO A 371 12.38 5.76 -35.51
CA PRO A 371 11.34 6.77 -35.52
C PRO A 371 10.08 6.37 -36.28
N GLY A 372 8.92 6.75 -35.74
CA GLY A 372 7.65 6.70 -36.46
C GLY A 372 6.89 5.38 -36.38
N ARG A 373 7.30 4.47 -35.47
CA ARG A 373 6.54 3.25 -35.14
C ARG A 373 5.35 3.52 -34.23
N VAL A 374 5.44 4.56 -33.40
CA VAL A 374 4.37 4.98 -32.50
C VAL A 374 4.12 6.48 -32.60
N SER A 375 2.91 6.91 -32.22
CA SER A 375 2.60 8.33 -32.03
C SER A 375 2.63 8.67 -30.54
N PRO A 376 3.67 9.36 -30.03
CA PRO A 376 3.74 9.73 -28.61
C PRO A 376 2.51 10.53 -28.17
N ALA A 377 2.05 11.46 -29.01
CA ALA A 377 0.88 12.28 -28.73
C ALA A 377 -0.41 11.46 -28.56
N ALA A 378 -0.58 10.36 -29.32
CA ALA A 378 -1.72 9.47 -29.16
C ALA A 378 -1.70 8.68 -27.83
N LEU A 379 -0.51 8.56 -27.21
CA LEU A 379 -0.31 7.95 -25.90
C LEU A 379 -0.30 8.98 -24.75
N GLY A 380 -0.55 10.26 -25.04
CA GLY A 380 -0.44 11.33 -24.05
C GLY A 380 1.01 11.70 -23.69
N LEU A 381 1.98 11.26 -24.49
CA LEU A 381 3.40 11.56 -24.31
C LEU A 381 3.85 12.72 -25.19
N ALA A 382 4.87 13.45 -24.74
CA ALA A 382 5.52 14.52 -25.48
C ALA A 382 6.92 14.06 -25.92
N THR A 383 7.19 14.18 -27.22
CA THR A 383 8.52 13.92 -27.80
C THR A 383 9.57 14.80 -27.15
N ASP A 384 10.75 14.24 -26.89
CA ASP A 384 11.88 14.88 -26.21
C ASP A 384 11.60 15.32 -24.77
N VAL A 385 10.46 14.90 -24.21
CA VAL A 385 10.08 15.16 -22.82
C VAL A 385 9.77 13.86 -22.11
N THR A 386 8.73 13.13 -22.48
CA THR A 386 8.37 11.84 -21.85
C THR A 386 8.55 10.66 -22.81
N PHE A 387 9.05 10.95 -24.01
CA PHE A 387 9.28 9.98 -25.05
C PHE A 387 10.58 10.30 -25.79
N VAL A 388 11.53 9.35 -25.79
CA VAL A 388 12.83 9.51 -26.44
C VAL A 388 12.93 8.67 -27.72
N SER A 389 13.41 9.30 -28.78
CA SER A 389 13.82 8.61 -30.00
C SER A 389 15.34 8.56 -30.05
N VAL A 390 15.92 7.37 -29.92
CA VAL A 390 17.37 7.15 -29.97
C VAL A 390 17.84 6.75 -31.38
N GLY A 391 16.93 6.34 -32.26
CA GLY A 391 17.24 6.04 -33.66
C GLY A 391 17.19 7.27 -34.57
N THR A 392 18.12 7.37 -35.53
CA THR A 392 18.11 8.42 -36.57
C THR A 392 18.25 7.89 -38.01
N ALA A 393 18.41 6.57 -38.18
CA ALA A 393 18.72 5.93 -39.45
C ALA A 393 17.68 4.87 -39.87
N ALA A 394 17.72 4.46 -41.14
CA ALA A 394 16.91 3.35 -41.67
C ALA A 394 17.32 1.97 -41.11
N VAL A 395 18.36 1.92 -40.28
CA VAL A 395 18.88 0.72 -39.62
C VAL A 395 18.47 0.80 -38.14
N PRO A 396 17.90 -0.27 -37.57
CA PRO A 396 17.49 -0.28 -36.17
C PRO A 396 18.70 -0.20 -35.24
N VAL A 397 18.61 0.69 -34.24
CA VAL A 397 19.56 0.73 -33.12
C VAL A 397 19.34 -0.53 -32.26
N VAL A 398 20.43 -1.25 -31.99
CA VAL A 398 20.43 -2.54 -31.27
C VAL A 398 20.89 -2.41 -29.82
N GLU A 399 21.59 -1.31 -29.51
CA GLU A 399 22.01 -0.89 -28.17
C GLU A 399 21.92 0.63 -28.09
N ALA A 400 21.28 1.15 -27.04
CA ALA A 400 21.26 2.57 -26.74
C ALA A 400 21.48 2.77 -25.25
N ARG A 401 22.38 3.69 -24.89
CA ARG A 401 22.63 4.08 -23.50
C ARG A 401 22.67 5.59 -23.37
N TYR A 402 22.05 6.09 -22.32
CA TYR A 402 22.18 7.47 -21.92
C TYR A 402 23.62 7.74 -21.48
N ALA A 403 24.23 8.77 -22.05
CA ALA A 403 25.56 9.27 -21.74
C ALA A 403 25.54 10.79 -21.44
N GLY A 404 24.34 11.36 -21.28
CA GLY A 404 24.15 12.76 -21.00
C GLY A 404 24.70 13.08 -19.61
N ARG A 405 25.42 14.20 -19.52
CA ARG A 405 25.94 14.70 -18.25
C ARG A 405 24.91 15.60 -17.58
N ARG A 406 25.08 15.79 -16.28
CA ARG A 406 24.32 16.78 -15.50
C ARG A 406 24.64 18.20 -15.96
N SER A 407 23.69 19.10 -15.77
CA SER A 407 23.93 20.53 -15.93
C SER A 407 23.04 21.35 -14.98
N GLY A 408 23.27 21.19 -13.67
CA GLY A 408 22.63 22.03 -12.66
C GLY A 408 21.16 21.72 -12.38
N GLU A 409 20.75 20.46 -12.52
CA GLU A 409 19.40 20.00 -12.16
C GLU A 409 19.17 20.14 -10.64
N SER A 410 18.09 20.81 -10.27
CA SER A 410 17.72 21.08 -8.87
C SER A 410 16.79 20.03 -8.28
N ALA A 411 16.12 19.25 -9.14
CA ALA A 411 15.23 18.16 -8.81
C ALA A 411 15.36 17.02 -9.83
N PHE A 412 14.97 15.80 -9.45
CA PHE A 412 15.08 14.66 -10.36
C PHE A 412 14.21 14.82 -11.62
N ALA A 413 13.07 15.50 -11.50
CA ALA A 413 12.23 15.84 -12.65
C ALA A 413 12.95 16.69 -13.71
N ASP A 414 14.02 17.42 -13.35
CA ASP A 414 14.81 18.22 -14.28
C ASP A 414 15.68 17.34 -15.21
N TYR A 415 15.86 16.05 -14.91
CA TYR A 415 16.51 15.09 -15.82
C TYR A 415 15.65 14.72 -17.02
N LEU A 416 14.34 14.95 -16.93
CA LEU A 416 13.38 14.48 -17.92
C LEU A 416 13.72 14.99 -19.35
N PRO A 417 14.00 16.29 -19.60
CA PRO A 417 14.38 16.78 -20.93
C PRO A 417 15.77 16.32 -21.37
N VAL A 418 16.69 16.06 -20.42
CA VAL A 418 18.07 15.67 -20.72
C VAL A 418 18.14 14.20 -21.13
N ALA A 419 17.47 13.33 -20.36
CA ALA A 419 17.34 11.91 -20.64
C ALA A 419 16.54 11.66 -21.93
N ASN A 420 15.55 12.51 -22.22
CA ASN A 420 14.75 12.36 -23.44
C ASN A 420 15.33 13.09 -24.66
N ASN A 421 16.50 13.74 -24.55
CA ASN A 421 17.22 14.27 -25.69
C ASN A 421 18.10 13.18 -26.32
N GLY A 422 17.76 12.71 -27.52
CA GLY A 422 18.52 11.67 -28.23
C GLY A 422 20.00 12.02 -28.48
N ALA A 423 20.38 13.31 -28.48
CA ALA A 423 21.80 13.71 -28.60
C ALA A 423 22.64 13.36 -27.36
N SER A 424 21.99 13.09 -26.23
CA SER A 424 22.63 12.65 -24.98
C SER A 424 22.94 11.15 -24.97
N TRP A 425 22.65 10.42 -26.05
CA TRP A 425 22.75 8.97 -26.08
C TRP A 425 23.92 8.49 -26.93
N VAL A 426 24.50 7.37 -26.52
CA VAL A 426 25.40 6.56 -27.34
C VAL A 426 24.59 5.40 -27.89
N THR A 427 24.62 5.23 -29.21
CA THR A 427 23.86 4.19 -29.92
C THR A 427 24.78 3.34 -30.78
N LEU A 428 24.46 2.05 -30.88
CA LEU A 428 25.13 1.11 -31.77
C LEU A 428 24.10 0.42 -32.67
N ASP A 429 24.43 0.31 -33.95
CA ASP A 429 23.59 -0.35 -34.97
C ASP A 429 24.00 -1.82 -35.20
N THR A 430 25.06 -2.27 -34.52
CA THR A 430 25.53 -3.66 -34.55
C THR A 430 25.90 -4.10 -33.13
N PRO A 431 25.56 -5.32 -32.70
CA PRO A 431 25.88 -5.76 -31.35
C PRO A 431 27.39 -5.72 -31.12
N GLY A 432 27.80 -5.06 -30.04
CA GLY A 432 29.19 -5.03 -29.61
C GLY A 432 29.67 -6.41 -29.13
N PRO A 433 30.99 -6.64 -29.02
CA PRO A 433 31.53 -7.89 -28.47
C PRO A 433 31.27 -8.04 -26.95
N ALA A 434 30.97 -6.94 -26.26
CA ALA A 434 30.52 -6.90 -24.87
C ALA A 434 29.67 -5.64 -24.63
N PHE A 435 28.53 -5.82 -23.97
CA PHE A 435 27.67 -4.72 -23.53
C PHE A 435 28.32 -3.93 -22.39
N GLU A 436 28.36 -2.61 -22.49
CA GLU A 436 28.76 -1.73 -21.39
C GLU A 436 27.57 -1.51 -20.45
N ALA A 437 27.77 -1.73 -19.15
CA ALA A 437 26.70 -1.54 -18.17
C ALA A 437 26.19 -0.09 -18.15
N PHE A 438 24.89 0.09 -17.90
CA PHE A 438 24.30 1.41 -17.74
C PHE A 438 24.91 2.12 -16.52
N ASP A 439 25.15 3.42 -16.66
CA ASP A 439 25.63 4.25 -15.55
C ASP A 439 24.53 4.42 -14.51
N THR A 440 24.63 3.67 -13.40
CA THR A 440 23.66 3.75 -12.29
C THR A 440 23.92 4.93 -11.36
N THR A 441 24.97 5.73 -11.62
CA THR A 441 25.43 6.83 -10.76
C THR A 441 25.16 8.21 -11.38
N ALA A 442 24.72 8.27 -12.63
CA ALA A 442 24.43 9.52 -13.33
C ALA A 442 23.30 10.38 -12.69
N PHE A 443 22.50 9.81 -11.79
CA PHE A 443 21.27 10.39 -11.24
C PHE A 443 21.29 10.54 -9.70
N VAL A 444 21.93 11.60 -9.20
CA VAL A 444 21.96 12.09 -7.81
C VAL A 444 21.28 13.48 -7.66
N LEU A 445 21.35 14.20 -6.54
CA LEU A 445 20.93 15.62 -6.49
C LEU A 445 22.03 16.43 -5.83
N GLY A 446 22.31 17.62 -6.38
CA GLY A 446 23.48 18.43 -6.03
C GLY A 446 24.59 18.32 -7.07
N ASP A 447 25.35 19.41 -7.20
CA ASP A 447 26.60 19.48 -7.94
C ASP A 447 27.63 18.57 -7.23
N LEU A 448 28.24 17.65 -7.96
CA LEU A 448 29.17 16.67 -7.39
C LEU A 448 30.57 17.20 -7.59
N CYS A 449 31.12 17.82 -6.55
CA CYS A 449 32.46 18.36 -6.63
C CYS A 449 33.47 17.28 -7.02
N GLY A 450 34.23 17.52 -8.09
CA GLY A 450 35.22 16.58 -8.61
C GLY A 450 34.74 15.64 -9.73
N ASP A 451 33.63 15.96 -10.41
CA ASP A 451 33.09 15.27 -11.59
C ASP A 451 33.74 15.63 -12.94
N GLY A 452 34.72 16.53 -12.94
CA GLY A 452 35.44 17.06 -14.09
C GLY A 452 34.85 18.33 -14.72
N PHE A 453 33.83 18.97 -14.13
CA PHE A 453 33.18 20.16 -14.67
C PHE A 453 32.92 21.21 -13.59
N ILE A 454 33.14 22.50 -13.91
CA ILE A 454 32.71 23.61 -13.04
C ILE A 454 31.27 24.00 -13.44
N THR A 455 30.30 23.79 -12.58
CA THR A 455 28.87 24.03 -12.81
C THR A 455 28.19 24.73 -11.63
N GLY A 456 26.95 25.24 -11.83
CA GLY A 456 26.13 25.75 -10.73
C GLY A 456 26.80 26.76 -9.79
N SER A 457 26.88 26.41 -8.50
CA SER A 457 27.52 27.22 -7.43
C SER A 457 29.01 26.92 -7.21
N GLU A 458 29.60 26.04 -8.00
CA GLU A 458 31.01 25.66 -7.90
C GLU A 458 31.91 26.82 -8.36
N SER A 459 32.88 27.17 -7.52
CA SER A 459 33.87 28.21 -7.82
C SER A 459 35.14 27.66 -8.48
N CYS A 460 35.35 26.35 -8.39
CA CYS A 460 36.47 25.60 -8.93
C CYS A 460 36.09 24.11 -9.06
N GLU A 461 37.02 23.27 -9.51
CA GLU A 461 36.77 21.83 -9.69
C GLU A 461 38.04 20.99 -9.42
N PRO A 462 38.06 20.09 -8.41
CA PRO A 462 39.17 19.17 -8.17
C PRO A 462 39.13 18.00 -9.17
N ALA A 463 40.24 17.29 -9.37
CA ALA A 463 40.30 16.18 -10.33
C ALA A 463 39.74 14.85 -9.77
N THR A 464 39.37 14.79 -8.49
CA THR A 464 38.83 13.58 -7.85
C THR A 464 37.78 13.98 -6.80
N PRO A 465 36.61 13.32 -6.78
CA PRO A 465 35.55 13.67 -5.83
C PRO A 465 35.98 13.52 -4.38
N GLY A 466 35.64 14.51 -3.55
CA GLY A 466 35.94 14.52 -2.12
C GLY A 466 37.42 14.69 -1.78
N VAL A 467 38.25 15.18 -2.71
CA VAL A 467 39.67 15.42 -2.51
C VAL A 467 39.97 16.91 -2.62
N ASP A 468 40.66 17.46 -1.63
CA ASP A 468 41.14 18.84 -1.67
C ASP A 468 42.36 18.96 -2.60
N GLU A 469 42.37 20.03 -3.39
CA GLU A 469 43.48 20.41 -4.25
C GLU A 469 44.02 21.78 -3.91
N ALA A 470 45.25 22.06 -4.35
CA ALA A 470 45.90 23.35 -4.10
C ALA A 470 45.13 24.56 -4.66
N THR A 471 44.14 24.34 -5.53
CA THR A 471 43.32 25.38 -6.15
C THR A 471 41.83 25.16 -5.97
N CYS A 472 41.39 24.10 -5.28
CA CYS A 472 39.97 23.84 -5.07
C CYS A 472 39.71 23.02 -3.81
N ASP A 473 38.63 23.35 -3.10
CA ASP A 473 38.16 22.57 -1.97
C ASP A 473 37.36 21.35 -2.44
N SER A 474 37.27 20.34 -1.59
CA SER A 474 36.55 19.09 -1.88
C SER A 474 35.02 19.23 -1.98
N ASP A 475 34.48 20.42 -1.67
CA ASP A 475 33.08 20.81 -1.87
C ASP A 475 32.90 21.92 -2.94
N CYS A 476 33.98 22.22 -3.69
CA CYS A 476 34.02 23.11 -4.84
C CYS A 476 33.80 24.58 -4.52
N THR A 477 34.06 24.97 -3.27
CA THR A 477 34.36 26.36 -2.94
C THR A 477 35.78 26.72 -3.34
N ALA A 478 36.00 28.02 -3.58
CA ALA A 478 37.33 28.50 -3.90
C ALA A 478 38.16 28.56 -2.61
N VAL A 479 39.31 27.89 -2.63
CA VAL A 479 40.31 27.90 -1.56
C VAL A 479 40.50 29.31 -1.00
N SER A 480 40.07 29.52 0.25
CA SER A 480 40.25 30.78 0.93
C SER A 480 40.26 30.61 2.45
N CYS A 481 41.45 30.66 3.05
CA CYS A 481 41.60 30.80 4.50
C CYS A 481 40.55 31.73 5.17
N GLY A 482 39.80 31.14 6.09
CA GLY A 482 38.68 31.71 6.82
C GLY A 482 37.30 31.41 6.23
N ASP A 483 37.18 30.55 5.22
CA ASP A 483 35.91 30.15 4.60
C ASP A 483 35.18 29.01 5.34
N GLY A 484 35.84 28.37 6.29
CA GLY A 484 35.29 27.29 7.12
C GLY A 484 35.62 25.89 6.63
N HIS A 485 36.48 25.73 5.63
CA HIS A 485 36.94 24.44 5.11
C HIS A 485 38.47 24.31 5.19
N GLU A 486 39.01 23.29 5.86
CA GLU A 486 40.45 23.10 5.97
C GLU A 486 41.02 22.38 4.73
N ASN A 487 41.70 23.12 3.86
CA ASN A 487 42.35 22.56 2.68
C ASN A 487 43.87 22.36 2.89
N ALA A 488 44.24 21.18 3.41
CA ALA A 488 45.63 20.83 3.62
C ALA A 488 46.47 20.79 2.31
N ALA A 489 45.84 20.56 1.16
CA ALA A 489 46.50 20.54 -0.14
C ALA A 489 46.87 21.95 -0.63
N ALA A 490 46.10 22.97 -0.23
CA ALA A 490 46.41 24.39 -0.39
C ALA A 490 47.41 24.93 0.65
N GLY A 491 47.73 24.14 1.67
CA GLY A 491 48.70 24.50 2.71
C GLY A 491 48.06 25.12 3.95
N GLU A 492 46.74 24.99 4.11
CA GLU A 492 46.05 25.36 5.34
C GLU A 492 46.32 24.31 6.42
N ALA A 493 46.55 24.77 7.65
CA ALA A 493 46.80 23.89 8.79
C ALA A 493 45.57 23.71 9.70
N CYS A 494 44.53 24.48 9.41
CA CYS A 494 43.25 24.59 10.11
C CYS A 494 42.37 25.58 9.31
N ASP A 495 41.05 25.53 9.51
CA ASP A 495 40.14 26.60 9.14
C ASP A 495 38.92 26.61 10.09
N ASP A 496 38.73 27.71 10.83
CA ASP A 496 37.64 27.85 11.81
C ASP A 496 36.50 28.78 11.30
N GLY A 497 36.50 29.16 10.01
CA GLY A 497 35.51 30.09 9.46
C GLY A 497 35.72 31.56 9.87
N GLY A 498 36.97 32.02 9.80
CA GLY A 498 37.41 33.39 10.09
C GLY A 498 38.63 33.46 11.02
N ASP A 499 39.07 34.68 11.39
CA ASP A 499 40.23 34.87 12.29
C ASP A 499 39.95 34.26 13.68
N SER A 500 40.72 33.24 14.07
CA SER A 500 40.59 32.50 15.32
C SER A 500 41.91 32.56 16.14
N PRO A 501 41.87 32.40 17.47
CA PRO A 501 43.10 32.31 18.27
C PRO A 501 43.82 30.96 18.14
N ARG A 502 43.15 29.97 17.56
CA ARG A 502 43.62 28.58 17.41
C ARG A 502 43.91 28.22 15.95
N CYS A 503 43.37 29.03 15.05
CA CYS A 503 43.59 29.10 13.64
C CYS A 503 43.64 30.59 13.27
#